data_AF-A0A4P7LIA1-F1
#
_entry.id   AF-A0A4P7LIA1-F1
#
_cell.length_a   1.000
_cell.length_b   1.000
_cell.length_c   1.000
_cell.angle_alpha   90.00
_cell.angle_beta   90.00
_cell.angle_gamma   90.00
#
_symmetry.space_group_name_H-M   'P 1'
#
loop_
_entity.id
_entity.type
_entity.pdbx_description
1 polymer ?
#
loop_
_entity_poly.entity_id
_entity_poly.type
_entity_poly.pdbx_seq_one_letter_code
_entity_poly.pdbx_strand_id
1 'polypeptide(L)' 'MSKAIKKQYLKALNRKLKKESGGKFDTVFVFYPLGAKPKNATGVTASGPADTQVLEVMDAVQARVFAKFENSEEFG' A
#
# COMPACT_ATOMS: atom_id res chain seq x y z
N MET A 1 2.48 -11.10 -11.17
CA MET A 1 2.15 -11.24 -9.73
C MET A 1 1.23 -12.42 -9.39
N SER A 2 1.78 -13.42 -8.68
CA SER A 2 0.98 -14.48 -8.04
C SER A 2 0.14 -13.96 -6.86
N LYS A 3 -0.89 -14.71 -6.43
CA LYS A 3 -1.71 -14.36 -5.24
C LYS A 3 -0.86 -14.18 -3.97
N ALA A 4 0.23 -14.93 -3.83
CA ALA A 4 1.14 -14.84 -2.70
C ALA A 4 1.96 -13.55 -2.74
N ILE A 5 2.52 -13.20 -3.90
CA ILE A 5 3.27 -11.95 -4.13
C ILE A 5 2.37 -10.74 -3.91
N LYS A 6 1.15 -10.74 -4.48
CA LYS A 6 0.16 -9.68 -4.27
C LYS A 6 -0.15 -9.46 -2.79
N LYS A 7 -0.36 -10.53 -2.02
CA LYS A 7 -0.59 -10.46 -0.57
C LYS A 7 0.60 -9.85 0.18
N GLN A 8 1.82 -10.23 -0.17
CA GLN A 8 3.03 -9.67 0.43
C GLN A 8 3.22 -8.19 0.07
N TYR A 9 3.00 -7.85 -1.20
CA TYR A 9 3.00 -6.48 -1.71
C TYR A 9 2.03 -5.59 -0.93
N LEU A 10 0.76 -5.97 -0.85
CA LEU A 10 -0.27 -5.19 -0.15
C LEU A 10 0.04 -5.02 1.34
N LYS A 11 0.58 -6.07 2.00
CA LYS A 11 1.04 -5.97 3.39
C LYS A 11 2.20 -5.00 3.55
N ALA A 12 3.19 -5.06 2.66
CA ALA A 12 4.36 -4.18 2.68
C ALA A 12 3.94 -2.72 2.44
N LEU A 13 3.05 -2.51 1.46
CA LEU A 13 2.48 -1.21 1.12
C LEU A 13 1.78 -0.59 2.32
N ASN A 14 0.82 -1.29 2.93
CA ASN A 14 0.08 -0.78 4.10
C ASN A 14 1.05 -0.47 5.27
N ARG A 15 2.03 -1.34 5.55
CA ARG A 15 3.01 -1.11 6.62
C ARG A 15 3.89 0.12 6.36
N LYS A 16 4.35 0.31 5.12
CA LYS A 16 5.19 1.46 4.75
C LYS A 16 4.40 2.76 4.81
N LEU A 17 3.19 2.74 4.26
CA LEU A 17 2.27 3.87 4.32
C LEU A 17 1.98 4.28 5.78
N LYS A 18 1.65 3.33 6.66
CA LYS A 18 1.47 3.61 8.10
C LYS A 18 2.72 4.17 8.79
N LYS A 19 3.91 3.76 8.36
CA LYS A 19 5.17 4.29 8.90
C LYS A 19 5.40 5.72 8.44
N GLU A 20 5.12 6.03 7.17
CA GLU A 20 5.30 7.36 6.62
C GLU A 20 4.22 8.34 7.09
N SER A 21 3.00 7.86 7.37
CA SER A 21 1.90 8.67 7.93
C SER A 21 1.86 8.78 9.44
N GLY A 22 2.66 8.00 10.18
CA GLY A 22 2.60 7.94 11.65
C GLY A 22 2.77 9.33 12.30
N GLY A 23 1.65 9.98 12.62
CA GLY A 23 1.58 11.31 13.21
C GLY A 23 1.60 12.49 12.22
N LYS A 24 1.60 12.25 10.91
CA LYS A 24 1.60 13.31 9.88
C LYS A 24 0.23 13.60 9.26
N PHE A 25 -0.65 12.60 9.24
CA PHE A 25 -1.95 12.70 8.61
C PHE A 25 -3.04 12.21 9.55
N ASP A 26 -4.20 12.88 9.53
CA ASP A 26 -5.40 12.46 10.25
C ASP A 26 -6.08 11.23 9.62
N THR A 27 -5.56 10.75 8.48
CA THR A 27 -6.09 9.59 7.75
C THR A 27 -5.27 8.33 8.02
N VAL A 28 -5.96 7.19 8.08
CA VAL A 28 -5.33 5.88 8.26
C VAL A 28 -5.36 5.10 6.95
N PHE A 29 -4.26 4.46 6.60
CA PHE A 29 -4.22 3.58 5.42
C PHE A 29 -4.81 2.20 5.70
N VAL A 30 -5.73 1.78 4.84
CA VAL A 30 -6.56 0.57 4.97
C VAL A 30 -6.65 -0.17 3.64
N PHE A 31 -6.97 -1.46 3.67
CA PHE A 31 -7.15 -2.24 2.44
C PHE A 31 -8.43 -1.84 1.71
N TYR A 32 -8.38 -1.83 0.38
CA TYR A 32 -9.53 -1.59 -0.51
C TYR A 32 -10.01 -2.91 -1.14
N PRO A 33 -11.33 -3.17 -1.24
CA PRO A 33 -12.43 -2.38 -0.65
C PRO A 33 -12.37 -2.34 0.88
N LEU A 34 -12.96 -1.31 1.50
CA LEU A 34 -12.91 -1.11 2.95
C LEU A 34 -13.32 -2.39 3.70
N GLY A 35 -12.49 -2.84 4.64
CA GLY A 35 -12.69 -4.10 5.38
C GLY A 35 -12.16 -5.35 4.68
N ALA A 36 -11.60 -5.23 3.47
CA ALA A 36 -11.00 -6.36 2.76
C ALA A 36 -9.79 -6.91 3.54
N LYS A 37 -9.75 -8.24 3.67
CA LYS A 37 -8.56 -8.94 4.14
C LYS A 37 -7.47 -8.82 3.05
N PRO A 38 -6.17 -8.86 3.40
CA PRO A 38 -5.07 -8.77 2.43
C PRO A 38 -5.17 -9.75 1.25
N LYS A 39 -5.83 -10.90 1.45
CA LYS A 39 -6.06 -11.92 0.41
C LYS A 39 -7.11 -11.53 -0.65
N ASN A 40 -8.04 -10.66 -0.29
CA ASN A 40 -9.17 -10.22 -1.12
C ASN A 40 -9.05 -8.74 -1.49
N ALA A 41 -8.05 -8.05 -0.94
CA ALA A 41 -7.80 -6.65 -1.22
C ALA A 41 -7.27 -6.48 -2.65
N THR A 42 -7.75 -5.42 -3.31
CA THR A 42 -7.28 -5.00 -4.64
C THR A 42 -6.27 -3.86 -4.53
N GLY A 43 -6.27 -3.12 -3.42
CA GLY A 43 -5.32 -2.03 -3.16
C GLY A 43 -5.24 -1.63 -1.68
N VAL A 44 -4.52 -0.54 -1.42
CA VAL A 44 -4.52 0.18 -0.15
C VAL A 44 -5.00 1.59 -0.43
N THR A 45 -5.92 2.10 0.39
CA THR A 45 -6.52 3.43 0.28
C THR A 45 -6.47 4.16 1.62
N ALA A 46 -6.67 5.47 1.61
CA ALA A 46 -6.94 6.23 2.83
C ALA A 46 -8.34 5.91 3.37
N SER A 47 -8.50 5.91 4.69
CA SER A 47 -9.78 5.68 5.38
C SER A 47 -10.72 6.90 5.34
N GLY A 48 -10.22 8.05 4.88
CA GLY A 48 -10.94 9.32 4.81
C GLY A 48 -10.45 10.15 3.63
N PRO A 49 -10.85 11.44 3.55
CA PRO A 49 -10.37 12.35 2.52
C PRO A 49 -8.85 12.42 2.53
N ALA A 50 -8.23 12.10 1.40
CA ALA A 50 -6.79 12.28 1.21
C ALA A 50 -6.57 13.67 0.60
N ASP A 51 -5.78 14.50 1.28
CA ASP A 51 -5.26 15.72 0.67
C ASP A 51 -4.18 15.39 -0.37
N THR A 52 -3.73 16.40 -1.12
CA THR A 52 -2.71 16.22 -2.16
C THR A 52 -1.40 15.64 -1.59
N GLN A 53 -1.01 16.02 -0.37
CA GLN A 53 0.21 15.50 0.27
C GLN A 53 0.09 14.02 0.62
N VAL A 54 -1.07 13.58 1.09
CA VAL A 54 -1.38 12.17 1.34
C VAL A 54 -1.32 11.37 0.05
N LEU A 55 -1.87 11.90 -1.05
CA LEU A 55 -1.83 11.26 -2.37
C LEU A 55 -0.39 11.13 -2.91
N GLU A 56 0.42 12.18 -2.80
CA GLU A 56 1.83 12.13 -3.19
C GLU A 56 2.62 11.09 -2.38
N VAL A 57 2.40 11.01 -1.06
CA VAL A 57 3.01 9.98 -0.22
C VAL A 57 2.51 8.59 -0.62
N MET A 58 1.22 8.44 -0.93
CA MET A 58 0.66 7.18 -1.43
C MET A 58 1.39 6.71 -2.69
N ASP A 59 1.51 7.58 -3.68
CA ASP A 59 2.13 7.26 -4.97
C ASP A 59 3.63 6.98 -4.81
N ALA A 60 4.35 7.79 -4.03
CA ALA A 60 5.78 7.60 -3.80
C ALA A 60 6.08 6.27 -3.07
N VAL A 61 5.28 5.93 -2.05
CA VAL A 61 5.42 4.66 -1.33
C VAL A 61 5.00 3.50 -2.22
N GLN A 62 3.94 3.65 -3.01
CA GLN A 62 3.51 2.64 -3.98
C GLN A 62 4.62 2.33 -4.98
N ALA A 63 5.24 3.34 -5.58
CA ALA A 63 6.34 3.17 -6.53
C ALA A 63 7.54 2.46 -5.89
N ARG A 64 7.96 2.86 -4.68
CA ARG A 64 9.08 2.24 -3.95
C ARG A 64 8.83 0.78 -3.61
N VAL A 65 7.61 0.47 -3.16
CA VAL A 65 7.24 -0.90 -2.82
C VAL A 65 7.09 -1.73 -4.10
N PHE A 66 6.46 -1.19 -5.13
CA PHE A 66 6.30 -1.87 -6.41
C PHE A 66 7.65 -2.23 -7.03
N ALA A 67 8.59 -1.28 -7.13
CA ALA A 67 9.94 -1.54 -7.63
C ALA A 67 10.65 -2.68 -6.87
N LYS A 68 10.44 -2.78 -5.56
CA LYS A 68 11.01 -3.89 -4.76
C LYS A 68 10.41 -5.26 -5.13
N PHE A 69 9.14 -5.30 -5.49
CA PHE A 69 8.45 -6.54 -5.87
C PHE A 69 8.59 -6.86 -7.36
N GLU A 70 8.70 -5.85 -8.23
CA GLU A 70 8.99 -6.01 -9.66
C GLU A 70 10.37 -6.65 -9.87
N ASN A 71 11.41 -6.13 -9.20
CA ASN A 71 12.75 -6.76 -9.19
C ASN A 71 12.77 -8.16 -8.55
N SER A 72 11.74 -8.54 -7.79
CA SER A 72 11.61 -9.89 -7.22
C SER A 72 10.91 -10.87 -8.18
N GLU A 73 10.25 -10.39 -9.25
CA GLU A 73 9.68 -11.25 -10.30
C GLU A 73 10.73 -11.64 -11.36
N GLU A 74 11.89 -10.99 -11.38
CA GLU A 74 13.00 -11.31 -12.32
C GLU A 74 13.84 -12.54 -11.89
N PHE A 75 13.57 -13.11 -10.69
CA PHE A 75 14.23 -14.31 -10.17
C PHE A 75 13.25 -15.47 -9.89
N GLY A 76 12.12 -15.52 -10.61
CA GLY A 76 11.14 -16.61 -10.54
C GLY A 76 11.31 -17.65 -11.63
#